data_AF-A0A7C8YHK7-F1
#
_entry.id   AF-A0A7C8YHK7-F1
#
_cell.length_a   1.000
_cell.length_b   1.000
_cell.length_c   1.000
_cell.angle_alpha   90.00
_cell.angle_beta   90.00
_cell.angle_gamma   90.00
#
_symmetry.space_group_name_H-M   'P 1'
#
loop_
_entity.id
_entity.type
_entity.pdbx_description
1 polymer ?
#
loop_
_entity_poly.entity_id
_entity_poly.type
_entity_poly.pdbx_seq_one_letter_code
_entity_poly.pdbx_strand_id
1 'polypeptide(L)'
;FSEIIDSLGLKDPFVRNWVDLLAFLLAGVKSNGILSAEMIYMFAEWYKPGCTLEYPLHGSGAVVDALVRGMQKFSGRISLRSHVEKIVIENGRAVGVRLRGGQFVRARKAVISNASMWDTLNLLPSEAVPKSYQERIRSTAQCDSFMHLHLGFDAEGLREDMGIHHIVVNDWASGVDAEQNVVLISVPSVLSPDLAPPGKHVLHAYTPGTEPFGLWEGLDRRSDEYKKLKAERAEVMWRAVERALGPSFDREKCEVKLIGTPLTHRRFLRRHRGTYGPAIQAGKDTFPGHSTPIPQLYCCGDSTFPGIGVP
;
A
#
# COMPACT_ATOMS: atom_id res chain seq x y z
N PHE A 1 14.98 -2.14 -16.09
CA PHE A 1 15.70 -0.84 -16.10
C PHE A 1 17.21 -0.98 -15.92
N SER A 2 17.71 -1.96 -15.16
CA SER A 2 19.16 -2.17 -14.90
C SER A 2 20.05 -2.19 -16.16
N GLU A 3 19.59 -2.79 -17.26
CA GLU A 3 20.33 -2.80 -18.53
C GLU A 3 20.60 -1.39 -19.09
N ILE A 4 19.70 -0.44 -18.85
CA ILE A 4 19.89 0.97 -19.23
C ILE A 4 20.96 1.61 -18.34
N ILE A 5 20.95 1.32 -17.04
CA ILE A 5 21.97 1.80 -16.09
C ILE A 5 23.35 1.26 -16.49
N ASP A 6 23.41 -0.02 -16.87
CA ASP A 6 24.63 -0.69 -17.32
C ASP A 6 25.16 -0.09 -18.63
N SER A 7 24.29 0.20 -19.60
CA SER A 7 24.69 0.80 -20.89
C SER A 7 25.21 2.24 -20.74
N LEU A 8 24.77 2.97 -19.72
CA LEU A 8 25.30 4.29 -19.35
C LEU A 8 26.63 4.20 -18.57
N GLY A 9 27.11 3.00 -18.23
CA GLY A 9 28.36 2.81 -17.51
C GLY A 9 28.31 3.27 -16.04
N LEU A 10 27.11 3.42 -15.46
CA LEU A 10 26.94 3.87 -14.08
C LEU A 10 27.32 2.73 -13.11
N LYS A 11 28.53 2.77 -12.55
CA LYS A 11 29.07 1.71 -11.66
C LYS A 11 29.11 2.10 -10.18
N ASP A 12 28.86 3.36 -9.86
CA ASP A 12 28.87 3.82 -8.48
C ASP A 12 27.84 3.06 -7.63
N PRO A 13 28.25 2.40 -6.52
CA PRO A 13 27.33 1.60 -5.71
C PRO A 13 26.20 2.41 -5.10
N PHE A 14 26.45 3.66 -4.71
CA PHE A 14 25.41 4.51 -4.13
C PHE A 14 24.34 4.84 -5.17
N VAL A 15 24.75 5.23 -6.39
CA VAL A 15 23.80 5.50 -7.49
C VAL A 15 22.96 4.26 -7.81
N ARG A 16 23.57 3.07 -7.88
CA ARG A 16 22.84 1.82 -8.15
C ARG A 16 21.82 1.50 -7.06
N ASN A 17 22.25 1.60 -5.81
CA ASN A 17 21.39 1.39 -4.65
C ASN A 17 20.25 2.40 -4.58
N TRP A 18 20.51 3.66 -4.92
CA TRP A 18 19.49 4.70 -5.01
C TRP A 18 18.44 4.38 -6.08
N VAL A 19 18.87 3.93 -7.26
CA VAL A 19 17.93 3.54 -8.32
C VAL A 19 17.12 2.29 -7.95
N ASP A 20 17.75 1.32 -7.27
CA ASP A 20 17.04 0.16 -6.72
C ASP A 20 16.01 0.57 -5.67
N LEU A 21 16.36 1.50 -4.77
CA LEU A 21 15.41 2.06 -3.80
C LEU A 21 14.22 2.70 -4.51
N LEU A 22 14.46 3.55 -5.50
CA LEU A 22 13.38 4.22 -6.25
C LEU A 22 12.46 3.22 -6.96
N ALA A 23 13.05 2.24 -7.65
CA ALA A 23 12.29 1.18 -8.31
C ALA A 23 11.46 0.39 -7.30
N PHE A 24 12.05 0.06 -6.15
CA PHE A 24 11.40 -0.72 -5.12
C PHE A 24 10.24 0.04 -4.48
N LEU A 25 10.41 1.32 -4.18
CA LEU A 25 9.34 2.16 -3.61
C LEU A 25 8.19 2.40 -4.59
N LEU A 26 8.47 2.39 -5.90
CA LEU A 26 7.47 2.60 -6.95
C LEU A 26 6.69 1.31 -7.26
N ALA A 27 7.37 0.18 -7.44
CA ALA A 27 6.79 -1.03 -8.03
C ALA A 27 6.97 -2.31 -7.17
N GLY A 28 7.57 -2.22 -5.99
CA GLY A 28 7.83 -3.38 -5.14
C GLY A 28 8.91 -4.33 -5.70
N VAL A 29 9.65 -3.91 -6.73
CA VAL A 29 10.74 -4.66 -7.37
C VAL A 29 11.94 -3.76 -7.62
N LYS A 30 13.15 -4.32 -7.68
CA LYS A 30 14.39 -3.58 -7.96
C LYS A 30 14.50 -3.15 -9.42
N SER A 31 15.55 -2.41 -9.76
CA SER A 31 15.79 -1.90 -11.12
C SER A 31 15.90 -2.99 -12.19
N ASN A 32 16.26 -4.21 -11.80
CA ASN A 32 16.29 -5.39 -12.69
C ASN A 32 14.91 -6.01 -12.94
N GLY A 33 13.88 -5.63 -12.18
CA GLY A 33 12.52 -6.14 -12.31
C GLY A 33 11.48 -5.09 -12.73
N ILE A 34 11.77 -3.79 -12.56
CA ILE A 34 10.82 -2.73 -12.90
C ILE A 34 10.71 -2.47 -14.41
N LEU A 35 9.53 -2.06 -14.86
CA LEU A 35 9.29 -1.61 -16.22
C LEU A 35 10.10 -0.33 -16.49
N SER A 36 10.99 -0.36 -17.49
CA SER A 36 11.85 0.78 -17.81
C SER A 36 11.07 2.06 -18.12
N ALA A 37 9.88 1.94 -18.73
CA ALA A 37 9.03 3.09 -19.03
C ALA A 37 8.63 3.86 -17.76
N GLU A 38 8.28 3.18 -16.67
CA GLU A 38 7.89 3.82 -15.41
C GLU A 38 9.03 4.69 -14.85
N MET A 39 10.24 4.14 -14.80
CA MET A 39 11.43 4.86 -14.32
C MET A 39 11.78 6.05 -15.22
N ILE A 40 11.69 5.89 -16.55
CA ILE A 40 11.97 6.95 -17.51
C ILE A 40 10.97 8.10 -17.36
N TYR A 41 9.67 7.79 -17.31
CA TYR A 41 8.64 8.81 -17.10
C TYR A 41 8.83 9.52 -15.76
N MET A 42 9.03 8.78 -14.66
CA MET A 42 9.24 9.35 -13.33
C MET A 42 10.43 10.31 -13.32
N PHE A 43 11.61 9.89 -13.81
CA PHE A 43 12.77 10.77 -13.87
C PHE A 43 12.55 11.96 -14.81
N ALA A 44 11.93 11.75 -15.97
CA ALA A 44 11.63 12.84 -16.89
C ALA A 44 10.71 13.88 -16.24
N GLU A 45 9.70 13.49 -15.46
CA GLU A 45 8.82 14.42 -14.75
C GLU A 45 9.55 15.13 -13.59
N TRP A 46 10.24 14.39 -12.71
CA TRP A 46 10.89 14.95 -11.53
C TRP A 46 11.95 16.01 -11.84
N TYR A 47 12.66 15.88 -12.96
CA TYR A 47 13.69 16.83 -13.36
C TYR A 47 13.20 17.91 -14.31
N LYS A 48 11.90 18.01 -14.60
CA LYS A 48 11.35 19.16 -15.33
C LYS A 48 11.51 20.44 -14.50
N PRO A 49 11.91 21.56 -15.13
CA PRO A 49 11.94 22.84 -14.45
C PRO A 49 10.60 23.19 -13.81
N GLY A 50 10.61 23.49 -12.50
CA GLY A 50 9.41 23.85 -11.74
C GLY A 50 8.57 22.66 -11.25
N CYS A 51 9.00 21.42 -11.48
CA CYS A 51 8.33 20.26 -10.89
C CYS A 51 8.55 20.24 -9.36
N THR A 52 7.47 20.02 -8.60
CA THR A 52 7.51 19.88 -7.14
C THR A 52 6.66 18.69 -6.72
N LEU A 53 7.00 18.11 -5.57
CA LEU A 53 6.12 17.14 -4.91
C LEU A 53 4.98 17.91 -4.23
N GLU A 54 3.75 17.54 -4.55
CA GLU A 54 2.55 18.12 -3.95
C GLU A 54 2.03 17.23 -2.82
N TYR A 55 1.34 17.85 -1.87
CA TYR A 55 0.64 17.16 -0.80
C TYR A 55 -0.81 17.63 -0.76
N PRO A 56 -1.80 16.73 -0.67
CA PRO A 56 -3.20 17.14 -0.61
C PRO A 56 -3.46 18.01 0.62
N LEU A 57 -4.07 19.18 0.42
CA LEU A 57 -4.56 20.01 1.52
C LEU A 57 -5.47 19.17 2.42
N HIS A 58 -5.26 19.25 3.74
CA HIS A 58 -5.97 18.45 4.74
C HIS A 58 -5.73 16.93 4.63
N GLY A 59 -4.65 16.51 3.95
CA GLY A 59 -4.22 15.13 3.87
C GLY A 59 -5.01 14.27 2.88
N SER A 60 -4.63 12.99 2.78
CA SER A 60 -5.20 12.05 1.80
C SER A 60 -6.70 11.81 1.95
N GLY A 61 -7.26 12.03 3.15
CA GLY A 61 -8.71 11.97 3.39
C GLY A 61 -9.50 12.95 2.53
N ALA A 62 -8.95 14.14 2.27
CA ALA A 62 -9.61 15.16 1.45
C ALA A 62 -9.82 14.71 0.00
N VAL A 63 -8.90 13.90 -0.54
CA VAL A 63 -9.04 13.29 -1.88
C VAL A 63 -10.22 12.33 -1.90
N VAL A 64 -10.36 11.48 -0.88
CA VAL A 64 -11.50 10.57 -0.73
C VAL A 64 -12.80 11.34 -0.61
N ASP A 65 -12.83 12.40 0.22
CA ASP A 65 -14.02 13.23 0.38
C ASP A 65 -14.41 13.91 -0.93
N ALA A 66 -13.45 14.36 -1.74
CA ALA A 66 -13.71 14.92 -3.06
C ALA A 66 -14.35 13.89 -4.00
N LEU A 67 -13.85 12.65 -4.01
CA LEU A 67 -14.43 11.54 -4.80
C LEU A 67 -15.85 11.21 -4.34
N VAL A 68 -16.11 11.18 -3.03
CA VAL A 68 -17.44 10.93 -2.47
C VAL A 68 -18.42 12.05 -2.86
N ARG A 69 -18.01 13.32 -2.75
CA ARG A 69 -18.83 14.46 -3.20
C ARG A 69 -19.13 14.38 -4.69
N GLY A 70 -18.14 14.04 -5.51
CA GLY A 70 -18.30 13.83 -6.95
C GLY A 70 -19.32 12.73 -7.25
N MET A 71 -19.19 11.58 -6.60
CA MET A 71 -20.13 10.46 -6.75
C MET A 71 -21.57 10.87 -6.37
N GLN A 72 -21.75 11.55 -5.24
CA GLN A 72 -23.06 12.01 -4.75
C GLN A 72 -23.71 13.04 -5.68
N LYS A 73 -22.91 13.95 -6.27
CA LYS A 73 -23.39 14.92 -7.27
C LYS A 73 -24.06 14.24 -8.47
N PHE A 74 -23.61 13.03 -8.83
CA PHE A 74 -24.20 12.21 -9.88
C PHE A 74 -25.19 11.15 -9.35
N SER A 75 -25.81 11.40 -8.18
CA SER A 75 -26.80 10.53 -7.54
C SER A 75 -26.29 9.13 -7.14
N GLY A 76 -24.97 8.94 -7.09
CA GLY A 76 -24.37 7.72 -6.55
C GLY A 76 -24.59 7.61 -5.05
N ARG A 77 -24.58 6.37 -4.53
CA ARG A 77 -24.86 6.05 -3.13
C ARG A 77 -23.71 5.28 -2.53
N ILE A 78 -23.38 5.58 -1.27
CA ILE A 78 -22.41 4.82 -0.47
C ILE A 78 -23.14 4.10 0.66
N SER A 79 -22.88 2.80 0.79
CA SER A 79 -23.44 1.99 1.87
C SER A 79 -22.30 1.48 2.74
N LEU A 80 -22.13 2.10 3.91
CA LEU A 80 -21.16 1.67 4.92
C LEU A 80 -21.73 0.54 5.76
N ARG A 81 -20.86 -0.26 6.38
CA ARG A 81 -21.24 -1.46 7.17
C ARG A 81 -22.01 -2.52 6.35
N SER A 82 -21.96 -2.45 5.03
CA SER A 82 -22.59 -3.39 4.09
C SER A 82 -21.59 -4.42 3.58
N HIS A 83 -21.20 -5.36 4.44
CA HIS A 83 -20.26 -6.43 4.08
C HIS A 83 -20.82 -7.27 2.92
N VAL A 84 -20.19 -7.23 1.75
CA VAL A 84 -20.46 -8.16 0.63
C VAL A 84 -19.94 -9.54 1.00
N GLU A 85 -20.83 -10.51 1.10
CA GLU A 85 -20.51 -11.92 1.39
C GLU A 85 -20.15 -12.68 0.12
N LYS A 86 -20.88 -12.44 -0.98
CA LYS A 86 -20.63 -13.10 -2.26
C LYS A 86 -21.13 -12.27 -3.44
N ILE A 87 -20.49 -12.49 -4.59
CA ILE A 87 -20.98 -12.02 -5.88
C ILE A 87 -21.95 -13.08 -6.42
N VAL A 88 -23.12 -12.64 -6.88
CA VAL A 88 -24.17 -13.54 -7.38
C VAL A 88 -24.09 -13.63 -8.90
N ILE A 89 -24.14 -14.86 -9.40
CA ILE A 89 -24.03 -15.18 -10.82
C ILE A 89 -25.28 -15.95 -11.24
N GLU A 90 -25.89 -15.51 -12.33
CA GLU A 90 -27.03 -16.18 -12.97
C GLU A 90 -26.74 -16.32 -14.46
N ASN A 91 -26.96 -17.50 -15.03
CA ASN A 91 -26.70 -17.78 -16.45
C ASN A 91 -25.27 -17.39 -16.89
N GLY A 92 -24.29 -17.67 -16.02
CA GLY A 92 -22.88 -17.36 -16.26
C GLY A 92 -22.50 -15.88 -16.13
N ARG A 93 -23.43 -14.97 -15.80
CA ARG A 93 -23.19 -13.52 -15.72
C ARG A 93 -23.31 -13.01 -14.28
N ALA A 94 -22.47 -12.05 -13.89
CA ALA A 94 -22.63 -11.36 -12.61
C ALA A 94 -23.86 -10.45 -12.61
N VAL A 95 -24.74 -10.65 -11.62
CA VAL A 95 -26.03 -9.96 -11.53
C VAL A 95 -26.19 -9.11 -10.28
N GLY A 96 -25.25 -9.16 -9.35
CA GLY A 96 -25.31 -8.40 -8.11
C GLY A 96 -24.45 -8.98 -7.01
N VAL A 97 -24.69 -8.53 -5.79
CA VAL A 97 -23.98 -8.98 -4.59
C VAL A 97 -24.97 -9.33 -3.49
N ARG A 98 -24.65 -10.35 -2.70
CA ARG A 98 -25.36 -10.64 -1.46
C ARG A 98 -24.53 -10.13 -0.28
N LEU A 99 -25.16 -9.38 0.60
CA LEU A 99 -24.56 -8.89 1.82
C LEU A 99 -24.65 -9.95 2.94
N ARG A 100 -23.77 -9.88 3.94
CA ARG A 100 -23.76 -10.79 5.09
C ARG A 100 -25.09 -10.81 5.86
N GLY A 101 -25.85 -9.72 5.82
CA GLY A 101 -27.20 -9.64 6.40
C GLY A 101 -28.29 -10.33 5.55
N GLY A 102 -27.93 -11.04 4.49
CA GLY A 102 -28.87 -11.72 3.57
C GLY A 102 -29.42 -10.84 2.46
N GLN A 103 -29.38 -9.51 2.60
CA GLN A 103 -29.85 -8.58 1.58
C GLN A 103 -29.13 -8.80 0.24
N PHE A 104 -29.91 -8.86 -0.85
CA PHE A 104 -29.41 -8.90 -2.20
C PHE A 104 -29.47 -7.52 -2.86
N VAL A 105 -28.37 -7.10 -3.48
CA VAL A 105 -28.26 -5.85 -4.24
C VAL A 105 -28.08 -6.21 -5.72
N ARG A 106 -29.14 -6.03 -6.51
CA ARG A 106 -29.15 -6.31 -7.96
C ARG A 106 -28.36 -5.23 -8.71
N ALA A 107 -27.41 -5.67 -9.54
CA ALA A 107 -26.71 -4.80 -10.48
C ALA A 107 -27.49 -4.74 -11.81
N ARG A 108 -27.70 -3.53 -12.34
CA ARG A 108 -28.37 -3.33 -13.64
C ARG A 108 -27.42 -3.52 -14.83
N LYS A 109 -26.16 -3.09 -14.67
CA LYS A 109 -25.15 -3.12 -15.74
C LYS A 109 -24.05 -4.11 -15.43
N ALA A 110 -23.31 -3.90 -14.34
CA ALA A 110 -22.16 -4.70 -13.98
C ALA A 110 -21.91 -4.65 -12.47
N VAL A 111 -21.11 -5.60 -11.99
CA VAL A 111 -20.47 -5.57 -10.68
C VAL A 111 -19.01 -5.19 -10.89
N ILE A 112 -18.53 -4.19 -10.16
CA ILE A 112 -17.12 -3.78 -10.18
C ILE A 112 -16.56 -4.03 -8.78
N SER A 113 -15.58 -4.91 -8.66
CA SER A 113 -14.92 -5.26 -7.41
C SER A 113 -13.65 -4.43 -7.24
N ASN A 114 -13.59 -3.64 -6.18
CA ASN A 114 -12.36 -3.00 -5.70
C ASN A 114 -11.72 -3.79 -4.54
N ALA A 115 -12.20 -5.01 -4.26
CA ALA A 115 -11.44 -5.95 -3.46
C ALA A 115 -10.25 -6.45 -4.28
N SER A 116 -9.18 -6.90 -3.62
CA SER A 116 -8.05 -7.47 -4.38
C SER A 116 -8.52 -8.62 -5.28
N MET A 117 -7.82 -8.91 -6.35
CA MET A 117 -8.10 -10.04 -7.25
C MET A 117 -8.22 -11.37 -6.49
N TRP A 118 -7.39 -11.58 -5.46
CA TRP A 118 -7.40 -12.78 -4.61
C TRP A 118 -8.67 -12.83 -3.78
N ASP A 119 -9.08 -11.70 -3.21
CA ASP A 119 -10.30 -11.60 -2.39
C ASP A 119 -11.55 -11.68 -3.27
N THR A 120 -11.54 -11.07 -4.45
CA THR A 120 -12.61 -11.15 -5.44
C THR A 120 -12.84 -12.59 -5.86
N LEU A 121 -11.76 -13.36 -6.08
CA LEU A 121 -11.87 -14.79 -6.37
C LEU A 121 -12.58 -15.56 -5.24
N ASN A 122 -12.34 -15.19 -3.98
CA ASN A 122 -13.00 -15.81 -2.81
C ASN A 122 -14.48 -15.41 -2.66
N LEU A 123 -14.92 -14.33 -3.31
CA LEU A 123 -16.34 -13.92 -3.33
C LEU A 123 -17.16 -14.63 -4.40
N LEU A 124 -16.52 -15.42 -5.27
CA LEU A 124 -17.16 -16.16 -6.36
C LEU A 124 -17.41 -17.63 -5.95
N PRO A 125 -18.45 -18.27 -6.49
CA PRO A 125 -18.54 -19.73 -6.46
C PRO A 125 -17.30 -20.34 -7.14
N SER A 126 -16.76 -21.42 -6.58
CA SER A 126 -15.49 -22.01 -7.05
C SER A 126 -15.60 -22.59 -8.47
N GLU A 127 -16.80 -22.93 -8.91
CA GLU A 127 -17.13 -23.44 -10.23
C GLU A 127 -17.41 -22.33 -11.28
N ALA A 128 -17.50 -21.07 -10.84
CA ALA A 128 -17.92 -19.97 -11.71
C ALA A 128 -16.84 -19.47 -12.69
N VAL A 129 -15.58 -19.84 -12.45
CA VAL A 129 -14.44 -19.46 -13.32
C VAL A 129 -13.55 -20.69 -13.59
N PRO A 130 -12.91 -20.76 -14.78
CA PRO A 130 -12.02 -21.87 -15.12
C PRO A 130 -10.91 -22.07 -14.09
N LYS A 131 -10.53 -23.32 -13.82
CA LYS A 131 -9.43 -23.65 -12.88
C LYS A 131 -8.13 -22.91 -13.21
N SER A 132 -7.78 -22.82 -14.49
CA SER A 132 -6.59 -22.09 -14.96
C SER A 132 -6.62 -20.60 -14.58
N TYR A 133 -7.78 -19.95 -14.58
CA TYR A 133 -7.91 -18.58 -14.09
C TYR A 133 -7.67 -18.52 -12.58
N GLN A 134 -8.25 -19.44 -11.81
CA GLN A 134 -8.06 -19.48 -10.35
C GLN A 134 -6.58 -19.68 -9.98
N GLU A 135 -5.91 -20.63 -10.65
CA GLU A 135 -4.50 -20.93 -10.46
C GLU A 135 -3.65 -19.71 -10.79
N ARG A 136 -3.87 -19.06 -11.94
CA ARG A 136 -3.16 -17.83 -12.33
C ARG A 136 -3.28 -16.73 -11.27
N ILE A 137 -4.49 -16.46 -10.79
CA ILE A 137 -4.73 -15.44 -9.76
C ILE A 137 -4.01 -15.82 -8.45
N ARG A 138 -4.15 -17.07 -7.99
CA ARG A 138 -3.51 -17.54 -6.75
C ARG A 138 -1.98 -17.54 -6.83
N SER A 139 -1.40 -17.84 -8.00
CA SER A 139 0.05 -17.88 -8.22
C SER A 139 0.65 -16.53 -8.59
N THR A 140 -0.15 -15.48 -8.74
CA THR A 140 0.36 -14.14 -9.07
C THR A 140 1.32 -13.68 -7.97
N ALA A 141 2.55 -13.35 -8.37
CA ALA A 141 3.56 -12.85 -7.45
C ALA A 141 3.06 -11.58 -6.77
N GLN A 142 3.33 -11.46 -5.47
CA GLN A 142 2.84 -10.36 -4.63
C GLN A 142 3.96 -9.85 -3.74
N CYS A 143 3.87 -8.58 -3.37
CA CYS A 143 4.67 -8.01 -2.30
C CYS A 143 4.33 -8.72 -0.98
N ASP A 144 5.26 -8.70 -0.04
CA ASP A 144 4.93 -8.98 1.36
C ASP A 144 4.06 -7.84 1.94
N SER A 145 3.81 -7.88 3.25
CA SER A 145 2.95 -6.92 3.92
C SER A 145 3.75 -5.80 4.58
N PHE A 146 3.07 -4.99 5.40
CA PHE A 146 3.60 -3.79 6.04
C PHE A 146 3.54 -3.90 7.54
N MET A 147 4.51 -3.27 8.18
CA MET A 147 4.38 -2.71 9.53
C MET A 147 4.09 -1.22 9.43
N HIS A 148 3.25 -0.71 10.33
CA HIS A 148 2.94 0.71 10.43
C HIS A 148 3.16 1.19 11.86
N LEU A 149 3.61 2.43 12.02
CA LEU A 149 3.69 3.15 13.28
C LEU A 149 3.11 4.54 13.06
N HIS A 150 1.99 4.83 13.72
CA HIS A 150 1.38 6.16 13.72
C HIS A 150 1.57 6.81 15.08
N LEU A 151 2.12 8.02 15.08
CA LEU A 151 2.47 8.77 16.28
C LEU A 151 1.78 10.13 16.30
N GLY A 152 1.45 10.59 17.50
CA GLY A 152 1.12 11.98 17.81
C GLY A 152 1.99 12.43 18.97
N PHE A 153 2.71 13.55 18.82
CA PHE A 153 3.75 13.98 19.76
C PHE A 153 3.94 15.50 19.74
N ASP A 154 4.56 16.03 20.78
CA ASP A 154 4.87 17.47 20.87
C ASP A 154 5.94 17.87 19.85
N ALA A 155 5.77 19.05 19.26
CA ALA A 155 6.73 19.63 18.33
C ALA A 155 7.92 20.30 19.04
N GLU A 156 7.85 20.45 20.37
CA GLU A 156 8.86 21.17 21.16
C GLU A 156 10.26 20.54 21.00
N GLY A 157 11.26 21.40 20.73
CA GLY A 157 12.65 20.99 20.61
C GLY A 157 13.00 20.25 19.31
N LEU A 158 12.04 20.07 18.39
CA LEU A 158 12.32 19.58 17.04
C LEU A 158 12.89 20.68 16.16
N ARG A 159 13.65 20.26 15.15
CA ARG A 159 14.26 21.17 14.16
C ARG A 159 13.19 21.84 13.30
N GLU A 160 13.34 23.15 13.06
CA GLU A 160 12.40 23.92 12.22
C GLU A 160 12.48 23.54 10.73
N ASP A 161 13.63 23.07 10.27
CA ASP A 161 13.89 22.66 8.88
C ASP A 161 13.63 21.17 8.62
N MET A 162 12.76 20.55 9.43
CA MET A 162 12.39 19.14 9.26
C MET A 162 11.68 18.93 7.92
N GLY A 163 12.18 17.97 7.13
CA GLY A 163 11.49 17.54 5.91
C GLY A 163 10.17 16.83 6.22
N ILE A 164 9.24 16.82 5.26
CA ILE A 164 7.99 16.07 5.40
C ILE A 164 8.26 14.56 5.33
N HIS A 165 9.17 14.14 4.45
CA HIS A 165 9.46 12.74 4.17
C HIS A 165 10.90 12.39 4.49
N HIS A 166 11.09 11.26 5.16
CA HIS A 166 12.40 10.67 5.41
C HIS A 166 12.39 9.20 4.99
N ILE A 167 13.53 8.73 4.49
CA ILE A 167 13.75 7.32 4.19
C ILE A 167 15.00 6.90 4.95
N VAL A 168 14.86 5.84 5.75
CA VAL A 168 15.97 5.20 6.45
C VAL A 168 16.22 3.85 5.79
N VAL A 169 17.42 3.69 5.24
CA VAL A 169 17.95 2.39 4.82
C VAL A 169 18.97 1.97 5.87
N ASN A 170 18.74 0.84 6.53
CA ASN A 170 19.59 0.37 7.64
C ASN A 170 20.91 -0.20 7.12
N ASP A 171 20.86 -1.01 6.07
CA ASP A 171 22.03 -1.62 5.44
C ASP A 171 21.85 -1.70 3.92
N TRP A 172 22.69 -1.00 3.18
CA TRP A 172 22.69 -1.04 1.72
C TRP A 172 23.17 -2.39 1.15
N ALA A 173 24.00 -3.14 1.89
CA ALA A 173 24.53 -4.42 1.42
C ALA A 173 23.47 -5.53 1.38
N SER A 174 22.52 -5.49 2.32
CA SER A 174 21.38 -6.44 2.36
C SER A 174 20.37 -6.24 1.21
N GLY A 175 20.38 -5.08 0.56
CA GLY A 175 19.43 -4.73 -0.49
C GLY A 175 18.12 -4.13 0.04
N VAL A 176 17.49 -3.29 -0.78
CA VAL A 176 16.31 -2.49 -0.39
C VAL A 176 15.05 -3.34 -0.14
N ASP A 177 15.01 -4.53 -0.73
CA ASP A 177 13.94 -5.52 -0.62
C ASP A 177 14.09 -6.44 0.60
N ALA A 178 15.17 -6.29 1.38
CA ALA A 178 15.36 -7.06 2.60
C ALA A 178 14.33 -6.70 3.68
N GLU A 179 13.94 -7.73 4.44
CA GLU A 179 13.00 -7.63 5.56
C GLU A 179 13.40 -6.50 6.51
N GLN A 180 12.46 -5.58 6.76
CA GLN A 180 12.63 -4.45 7.69
C GLN A 180 13.82 -3.51 7.40
N ASN A 181 14.49 -3.62 6.25
CA ASN A 181 15.68 -2.83 5.97
C ASN A 181 15.37 -1.36 5.66
N VAL A 182 14.26 -1.10 4.97
CA VAL A 182 13.81 0.24 4.59
C VAL A 182 12.62 0.66 5.45
N VAL A 183 12.68 1.87 6.02
CA VAL A 183 11.57 2.53 6.70
C VAL A 183 11.32 3.88 6.06
N LEU A 184 10.08 4.14 5.68
CA LEU A 184 9.62 5.46 5.25
C LEU A 184 8.92 6.15 6.40
N ILE A 185 9.13 7.45 6.52
CA ILE A 185 8.57 8.29 7.57
C ILE A 185 7.95 9.51 6.91
N SER A 186 6.74 9.87 7.31
CA SER A 186 6.04 11.07 6.87
C SER A 186 5.54 11.85 8.07
N VAL A 187 5.85 13.15 8.14
CA VAL A 187 5.38 14.09 9.16
C VAL A 187 4.53 15.18 8.47
N PRO A 188 3.32 14.85 7.98
CA PRO A 188 2.57 15.74 7.10
C PRO A 188 2.14 17.05 7.78
N SER A 189 2.03 17.05 9.10
CA SER A 189 1.73 18.27 9.88
C SER A 189 2.83 19.34 9.84
N VAL A 190 4.02 19.05 9.29
CA VAL A 190 5.02 20.08 8.96
C VAL A 190 4.49 21.01 7.87
N LEU A 191 3.80 20.45 6.87
CA LEU A 191 3.26 21.22 5.74
C LEU A 191 1.83 21.68 5.97
N SER A 192 1.02 20.86 6.65
CA SER A 192 -0.39 21.13 6.93
C SER A 192 -0.62 21.07 8.45
N PRO A 193 -0.35 22.16 9.20
CA PRO A 193 -0.40 22.17 10.67
C PRO A 193 -1.75 21.78 11.26
N ASP A 194 -2.84 21.93 10.49
CA ASP A 194 -4.20 21.54 10.84
C ASP A 194 -4.44 20.03 10.91
N LEU A 195 -3.47 19.21 10.47
CA LEU A 195 -3.49 17.76 10.65
C LEU A 195 -3.19 17.31 12.09
N ALA A 196 -2.74 18.22 12.95
CA ALA A 196 -2.46 17.96 14.36
C ALA A 196 -2.99 19.12 15.23
N PRO A 197 -3.19 18.90 16.55
CA PRO A 197 -3.45 20.01 17.47
C PRO A 197 -2.29 21.03 17.47
N PRO A 198 -2.55 22.31 17.84
CA PRO A 198 -1.50 23.31 17.96
C PRO A 198 -0.33 22.86 18.83
N GLY A 199 0.91 23.07 18.35
CA GLY A 199 2.14 22.67 19.06
C GLY A 199 2.47 21.17 18.96
N LYS A 200 1.72 20.39 18.17
CA LYS A 200 1.93 18.95 18.00
C LYS A 200 2.16 18.57 16.54
N HIS A 201 2.75 17.39 16.34
CA HIS A 201 2.89 16.74 15.06
C HIS A 201 2.22 15.36 15.04
N VAL A 202 1.77 14.97 13.85
CA VAL A 202 1.42 13.59 13.51
C VAL A 202 2.48 13.00 12.58
N LEU A 203 2.83 11.75 12.81
CA LEU A 203 3.81 11.00 12.02
C LEU A 203 3.26 9.63 11.65
N HIS A 204 3.58 9.19 10.43
CA HIS A 204 3.39 7.82 9.98
C HIS A 204 4.70 7.25 9.47
N ALA A 205 5.19 6.19 10.12
CA ALA A 205 6.31 5.38 9.64
C ALA A 205 5.81 4.00 9.17
N TYR A 206 6.44 3.42 8.15
CA TYR A 206 6.10 2.09 7.66
C TYR A 206 7.25 1.38 6.94
N THR A 207 7.19 0.04 6.89
CA THR A 207 8.07 -0.80 6.05
C THR A 207 7.40 -1.07 4.71
N PRO A 208 8.06 -0.86 3.55
CA PRO A 208 7.40 -0.91 2.24
C PRO A 208 7.28 -2.34 1.70
N GLY A 209 6.30 -3.10 2.18
CA GLY A 209 5.98 -4.42 1.60
C GLY A 209 7.04 -5.50 1.82
N THR A 210 7.80 -5.41 2.93
CA THR A 210 8.86 -6.37 3.30
C THR A 210 8.59 -7.09 4.63
N GLU A 211 7.38 -7.01 5.18
CA GLU A 211 7.00 -7.73 6.40
C GLU A 211 6.37 -9.09 6.04
N PRO A 212 7.03 -10.24 6.33
CA PRO A 212 6.54 -11.54 5.91
C PRO A 212 5.23 -11.88 6.61
N PHE A 213 4.18 -12.16 5.82
CA PHE A 213 2.87 -12.50 6.40
C PHE A 213 2.91 -13.78 7.25
N GLY A 214 3.80 -14.73 6.92
CA GLY A 214 3.90 -16.03 7.60
C GLY A 214 4.18 -15.93 9.10
N LEU A 215 4.89 -14.88 9.55
CA LEU A 215 5.13 -14.62 10.97
C LEU A 215 3.84 -14.33 11.76
N TRP A 216 2.80 -13.88 11.05
CA TRP A 216 1.54 -13.43 11.62
C TRP A 216 0.40 -14.41 11.41
N GLU A 217 0.59 -15.41 10.55
CA GLU A 217 -0.45 -16.35 10.16
C GLU A 217 -0.89 -17.20 11.35
N GLY A 218 -2.20 -17.39 11.51
CA GLY A 218 -2.77 -18.14 12.63
C GLY A 218 -2.79 -17.43 13.99
N LEU A 219 -2.03 -16.34 14.18
CA LEU A 219 -2.03 -15.62 15.47
C LEU A 219 -3.39 -14.98 15.79
N ASP A 220 -3.83 -15.13 17.03
CA ASP A 220 -4.92 -14.32 17.58
C ASP A 220 -4.40 -12.93 17.93
N ARG A 221 -5.01 -11.89 17.33
CA ARG A 221 -4.68 -10.49 17.59
C ARG A 221 -4.89 -10.04 19.04
N ARG A 222 -5.56 -10.84 19.86
CA ARG A 222 -5.79 -10.57 21.28
C ARG A 222 -4.76 -11.25 22.18
N SER A 223 -4.00 -12.22 21.66
CA SER A 223 -3.01 -12.97 22.43
C SER A 223 -1.81 -12.10 22.82
N ASP A 224 -1.13 -12.49 23.88
CA ASP A 224 0.09 -11.82 24.31
C ASP A 224 1.27 -12.11 23.38
N GLU A 225 1.28 -13.27 22.73
CA GLU A 225 2.23 -13.60 21.65
C GLU A 225 2.15 -12.58 20.52
N TYR A 226 0.95 -12.28 20.02
CA TYR A 226 0.75 -11.27 19.00
C TYR A 226 1.20 -9.88 19.46
N LYS A 227 0.89 -9.49 20.71
CA LYS A 227 1.31 -8.19 21.26
C LYS A 227 2.82 -8.07 21.37
N LYS A 228 3.50 -9.14 21.82
CA LYS A 228 4.96 -9.19 21.93
C LYS A 228 5.62 -9.08 20.56
N LEU A 229 5.21 -9.92 19.61
CA LEU A 229 5.71 -9.85 18.23
C LEU A 229 5.45 -8.47 17.62
N LYS A 230 4.26 -7.91 17.84
CA LYS A 230 3.91 -6.55 17.39
C LYS A 230 4.82 -5.46 17.95
N ALA A 231 5.23 -5.54 19.20
CA ALA A 231 6.18 -4.59 19.78
C ALA A 231 7.59 -4.79 19.19
N GLU A 232 8.06 -6.05 19.15
CA GLU A 232 9.39 -6.42 18.63
C GLU A 232 9.56 -5.96 17.17
N ARG A 233 8.60 -6.30 16.31
CA ARG A 233 8.64 -5.98 14.88
C ARG A 233 8.48 -4.48 14.61
N ALA A 234 7.94 -3.70 15.54
CA ALA A 234 7.84 -2.24 15.38
C ALA A 234 9.14 -1.50 15.71
N GLU A 235 10.11 -2.16 16.35
CA GLU A 235 11.30 -1.50 16.88
C GLU A 235 12.21 -0.92 15.79
N VAL A 236 12.20 -1.49 14.59
CA VAL A 236 12.91 -0.91 13.44
C VAL A 236 12.36 0.47 13.05
N MET A 237 11.04 0.66 13.12
CA MET A 237 10.41 1.95 12.79
C MET A 237 10.69 2.97 13.88
N TRP A 238 10.68 2.57 15.15
CA TRP A 238 11.04 3.47 16.24
C TRP A 238 12.48 3.98 16.12
N ARG A 239 13.44 3.08 15.87
CA ARG A 239 14.85 3.48 15.64
C ARG A 239 15.01 4.39 14.44
N ALA A 240 14.26 4.13 13.35
CA ALA A 240 14.25 5.00 12.18
C ALA A 240 13.69 6.40 12.50
N VAL A 241 12.62 6.47 13.29
CA VAL A 241 12.02 7.74 13.73
C VAL A 241 12.98 8.53 14.61
N GLU A 242 13.63 7.91 15.60
CA GLU A 242 14.65 8.57 16.43
C GLU A 242 15.81 9.12 15.59
N ARG A 243 16.28 8.34 14.60
CA ARG A 243 17.33 8.78 13.68
C ARG A 243 16.88 9.99 12.84
N ALA A 244 15.62 9.99 12.39
CA ALA A 244 15.09 11.05 11.53
C ALA A 244 14.80 12.35 12.30
N LEU A 245 14.20 12.24 13.49
CA LEU A 245 13.76 13.37 14.31
C LEU A 245 14.87 13.89 15.23
N GLY A 246 15.89 13.08 15.51
CA GLY A 246 17.02 13.44 16.33
C GLY A 246 16.78 13.34 17.85
N PRO A 247 17.73 13.81 18.66
CA PRO A 247 17.80 13.50 20.09
C PRO A 247 16.70 14.14 20.95
N SER A 248 16.02 15.17 20.45
CA SER A 248 14.90 15.82 21.15
C SER A 248 13.63 14.97 21.12
N PHE A 249 13.54 14.00 20.20
CA PHE A 249 12.40 13.11 20.11
C PHE A 249 12.44 12.07 21.22
N ASP A 250 11.32 11.95 21.94
CA ASP A 250 11.14 11.00 23.03
C ASP A 250 9.90 10.14 22.76
N ARG A 251 10.13 8.84 22.59
CA ARG A 251 9.06 7.85 22.36
C ARG A 251 8.04 7.84 23.49
N GLU A 252 8.47 8.09 24.72
CA GLU A 252 7.60 8.05 25.90
C GLU A 252 6.64 9.22 25.95
N LYS A 253 7.02 10.37 25.38
CA LYS A 253 6.17 11.57 25.26
C LYS A 253 5.15 11.51 24.13
N CYS A 254 5.16 10.46 23.28
CA CYS A 254 4.12 10.32 22.27
C CYS A 254 2.76 10.02 22.91
N GLU A 255 1.79 10.91 22.74
CA GLU A 255 0.43 10.79 23.26
C GLU A 255 -0.39 9.75 22.50
N VAL A 256 -0.12 9.60 21.20
CA VAL A 256 -0.73 8.58 20.34
C VAL A 256 0.37 7.65 19.86
N LYS A 257 0.18 6.34 20.08
CA LYS A 257 1.08 5.27 19.60
C LYS A 257 0.22 4.15 19.02
N LEU A 258 0.10 4.07 17.69
CA LEU A 258 -0.67 3.03 17.02
C LEU A 258 0.23 2.24 16.08
N ILE A 259 0.43 0.96 16.40
CA ILE A 259 1.16 0.04 15.52
C ILE A 259 0.15 -0.74 14.66
N GLY A 260 0.38 -0.76 13.34
CA GLY A 260 -0.29 -1.63 12.38
C GLY A 260 0.61 -2.80 11.98
N THR A 261 -0.02 -3.93 11.67
CA THR A 261 0.62 -5.21 11.32
C THR A 261 -0.08 -5.80 10.10
N PRO A 262 0.45 -6.88 9.50
CA PRO A 262 -0.24 -7.57 8.40
C PRO A 262 -1.67 -8.03 8.75
N LEU A 263 -1.91 -8.47 10.00
CA LEU A 263 -3.27 -8.79 10.46
C LEU A 263 -4.16 -7.55 10.62
N THR A 264 -3.57 -6.37 10.81
CA THR A 264 -4.26 -5.08 10.84
C THR A 264 -4.78 -4.72 9.46
N HIS A 265 -3.96 -4.82 8.42
CA HIS A 265 -4.38 -4.67 7.03
C HIS A 265 -5.49 -5.64 6.65
N ARG A 266 -5.31 -6.93 6.98
CA ARG A 266 -6.35 -7.95 6.72
C ARG A 266 -7.69 -7.63 7.39
N ARG A 267 -7.68 -7.02 8.57
CA ARG A 267 -8.92 -6.65 9.27
C ARG A 267 -9.59 -5.40 8.70
N PHE A 268 -8.84 -4.32 8.54
CA PHE A 268 -9.41 -3.01 8.19
C PHE A 268 -9.64 -2.87 6.68
N LEU A 269 -8.71 -3.37 5.87
CA LEU A 269 -8.76 -3.25 4.40
C LEU A 269 -9.27 -4.53 3.73
N ARG A 270 -9.33 -5.66 4.47
CA ARG A 270 -9.73 -6.98 3.93
C ARG A 270 -8.94 -7.42 2.72
N ARG A 271 -7.65 -7.08 2.75
CA ARG A 271 -6.71 -7.46 1.71
C ARG A 271 -6.12 -8.84 2.02
N HIS A 272 -6.04 -9.67 0.99
CA HIS A 272 -5.32 -10.93 1.00
C HIS A 272 -3.94 -10.75 1.63
N ARG A 273 -3.69 -11.44 2.75
CA ARG A 273 -2.41 -11.40 3.49
C ARG A 273 -1.91 -9.99 3.87
N GLY A 274 -2.75 -8.96 3.79
CA GLY A 274 -2.33 -7.57 3.97
C GLY A 274 -1.29 -7.09 2.96
N THR A 275 -1.17 -7.72 1.79
CA THR A 275 -0.17 -7.38 0.77
C THR A 275 -0.35 -5.95 0.21
N TYR A 276 0.75 -5.36 -0.25
CA TYR A 276 0.70 -4.12 -1.04
C TYR A 276 -0.03 -4.31 -2.35
N GLY A 277 0.12 -5.49 -2.96
CA GLY A 277 -0.38 -5.79 -4.29
C GLY A 277 0.59 -6.71 -5.03
N PRO A 278 0.37 -6.91 -6.33
CA PRO A 278 1.22 -7.75 -7.16
C PRO A 278 2.64 -7.18 -7.27
N ALA A 279 3.64 -8.07 -7.32
CA ALA A 279 5.05 -7.76 -7.52
C ALA A 279 5.55 -8.53 -8.74
N ILE A 280 5.22 -8.02 -9.93
CA ILE A 280 5.45 -8.73 -11.19
C ILE A 280 6.68 -8.14 -11.88
N GLN A 281 7.69 -8.98 -12.13
CA GLN A 281 8.87 -8.57 -12.88
C GLN A 281 8.51 -8.32 -14.34
N ALA A 282 8.95 -7.18 -14.87
CA ALA A 282 8.81 -6.80 -16.27
C ALA A 282 9.37 -7.89 -17.19
N GLY A 283 8.62 -8.24 -18.23
CA GLY A 283 8.99 -9.28 -19.20
C GLY A 283 8.82 -10.72 -18.71
N LYS A 284 8.43 -10.95 -17.45
CA LYS A 284 8.10 -12.29 -16.93
C LYS A 284 6.61 -12.60 -17.01
N ASP A 285 5.77 -11.65 -16.62
CA ASP A 285 4.31 -11.75 -16.69
C ASP A 285 3.69 -10.34 -16.79
N THR A 286 2.36 -10.27 -16.82
CA THR A 286 1.58 -9.03 -16.87
C THR A 286 0.65 -8.93 -15.67
N PHE A 287 0.41 -7.69 -15.22
CA PHE A 287 -0.63 -7.45 -14.23
C PHE A 287 -1.98 -7.99 -14.72
N PRO A 288 -2.78 -8.62 -13.85
CA PRO A 288 -4.12 -9.03 -14.19
C PRO A 288 -4.93 -7.85 -14.74
N GLY A 289 -5.63 -8.07 -15.85
CA GLY A 289 -6.52 -7.07 -16.41
C GLY A 289 -7.78 -6.84 -15.57
N HIS A 290 -8.51 -5.79 -15.92
CA HIS A 290 -9.78 -5.44 -15.27
C HIS A 290 -10.91 -6.42 -15.57
N SER A 291 -10.85 -7.16 -16.67
CA SER A 291 -11.90 -8.10 -17.08
C SER A 291 -11.73 -9.45 -16.38
N THR A 292 -12.86 -10.06 -16.02
CA THR A 292 -12.90 -11.44 -15.53
C THR A 292 -13.52 -12.38 -16.58
N PRO A 293 -13.37 -13.72 -16.44
CA PRO A 293 -14.08 -14.67 -17.28
C PRO A 293 -15.61 -14.62 -17.13
N ILE A 294 -16.14 -13.94 -16.11
CA ILE A 294 -17.57 -13.79 -15.88
C ILE A 294 -18.02 -12.49 -16.55
N PRO A 295 -18.93 -12.55 -17.54
CA PRO A 295 -19.54 -11.37 -18.12
C PRO A 295 -20.04 -10.40 -17.05
N GLN A 296 -19.66 -9.13 -17.22
CA GLN A 296 -20.11 -7.99 -16.41
C GLN A 296 -19.67 -8.02 -14.96
N LEU A 297 -18.63 -8.80 -14.67
CA LEU A 297 -17.80 -8.66 -13.50
C LEU A 297 -16.45 -8.09 -13.91
N TYR A 298 -16.11 -6.95 -13.31
CA TYR A 298 -14.83 -6.28 -13.49
C TYR A 298 -14.12 -6.11 -12.16
N CYS A 299 -12.79 -6.01 -12.21
CA CYS A 299 -11.92 -5.70 -11.09
C CYS A 299 -11.27 -4.33 -11.30
N CYS A 300 -11.07 -3.59 -10.21
CA CYS A 300 -10.30 -2.37 -10.17
C CYS A 300 -9.43 -2.32 -8.92
N GLY A 301 -8.60 -1.29 -8.83
CA GLY A 301 -7.66 -1.10 -7.74
C GLY A 301 -6.29 -1.72 -8.02
N ASP A 302 -5.48 -1.74 -6.99
CA ASP A 302 -4.03 -1.98 -7.05
C ASP A 302 -3.61 -3.42 -7.39
N SER A 303 -4.54 -4.37 -7.38
CA SER A 303 -4.27 -5.75 -7.82
C SER A 303 -4.54 -6.01 -9.30
N THR A 304 -4.94 -4.97 -10.04
CA THR A 304 -5.12 -5.02 -11.50
C THR A 304 -4.20 -4.00 -12.16
N PHE A 305 -3.91 -4.17 -13.45
CA PHE A 305 -3.20 -3.18 -14.25
C PHE A 305 -3.82 -1.77 -14.05
N PRO A 306 -3.06 -0.67 -13.93
CA PRO A 306 -1.60 -0.59 -14.05
C PRO A 306 -0.81 -1.08 -12.83
N GLY A 307 -1.46 -1.34 -11.70
CA GLY A 307 -0.82 -1.88 -10.50
C GLY A 307 -0.98 -0.97 -9.29
N ILE A 308 -0.01 -1.05 -8.39
CA ILE A 308 0.04 -0.33 -7.10
C ILE A 308 0.24 1.18 -7.26
N GLY A 309 -0.25 1.95 -6.29
CA GLY A 309 -0.05 3.40 -6.20
C GLY A 309 -1.25 4.24 -6.67
N VAL A 310 -1.24 5.51 -6.26
CA VAL A 310 -2.08 6.56 -6.83
C VAL A 310 -1.24 7.26 -7.90
N PRO A 311 -1.78 7.54 -9.10
CA PRO A 311 -1.06 8.26 -10.16
C PRO A 311 -0.58 9.65 -9.75
#